data_AF-A7WN37-F1
#
_entry.id   AF-A7WN37-F1
#
_cell.length_a   1.000
_cell.length_b   1.000
_cell.length_c   1.000
_cell.angle_alpha   90.00
_cell.angle_beta   90.00
_cell.angle_gamma   90.00
#
_symmetry.space_group_name_H-M   'P 1'
#
loop_
_entity.id
_entity.type
_entity.pdbx_description
1 polymer ?
#
loop_
_entity_poly.entity_id
_entity_poly.type
_entity_poly.pdbx_seq_one_letter_code
_entity_poly.pdbx_strand_id
1 'polypeptide(L)'
;FWFTRPIAASACQKAFITNRIGDFGLLLGILGLYWITGSFEFRDLFEIVNNLIHNNGVNSLFVTLCASFLFVGAIAKSAQFPLHIWLPDAMEGPTPISALIHAATMVAAGIFLVARFLPLFIVIPYIMHFISLIGIITVLLGATLALAQQDIKRSLAYSTMSQL
;
A
#
# COMPACT_ATOMS: atom_id res chain seq x y z
N PHE A 1 11.78 1.80 -20.03
CA PHE A 1 11.45 1.93 -21.47
C PHE A 1 12.47 2.81 -22.19
N TRP A 2 12.55 4.12 -21.92
CA TRP A 2 13.61 4.98 -22.47
C TRP A 2 14.86 5.00 -21.58
N PHE A 3 15.62 3.91 -21.60
CA PHE A 3 16.83 3.73 -20.77
C PHE A 3 17.97 4.69 -21.12
N THR A 4 17.94 5.33 -22.30
CA THR A 4 18.92 6.35 -22.71
C THR A 4 18.77 7.68 -21.98
N ARG A 5 17.61 7.94 -21.34
CA ARG A 5 17.40 9.15 -20.54
C ARG A 5 17.78 8.88 -19.08
N PRO A 6 18.75 9.61 -18.50
CA PRO A 6 19.18 9.37 -17.13
C PRO A 6 18.05 9.59 -16.11
N ILE A 7 17.17 10.56 -16.38
CA ILE A 7 16.00 10.88 -15.53
C ILE A 7 15.00 9.71 -15.49
N ALA A 8 14.77 9.04 -16.62
CA ALA A 8 13.89 7.88 -16.67
C ALA A 8 14.49 6.65 -15.97
N ALA A 9 15.83 6.52 -16.01
CA ALA A 9 16.54 5.46 -15.30
C ALA A 9 16.47 5.64 -13.78
N SER A 10 16.72 6.85 -13.28
CA SER A 10 16.64 7.15 -11.84
C SER A 10 15.20 7.05 -11.32
N ALA A 11 14.19 7.49 -12.09
CA ALA A 11 12.78 7.31 -11.77
C ALA A 11 12.40 5.82 -11.62
N CYS A 12 12.87 4.97 -12.53
CA CYS A 12 12.64 3.53 -12.47
C CYS A 12 13.29 2.90 -11.22
N GLN A 13 14.54 3.26 -10.90
CA GLN A 13 15.22 2.79 -9.70
C GLN A 13 14.47 3.23 -8.44
N LYS A 14 14.06 4.49 -8.36
CA LYS A 14 13.29 5.01 -7.22
C LYS A 14 12.00 4.23 -7.04
N ALA A 15 11.23 4.02 -8.11
CA ALA A 15 10.00 3.24 -8.06
C ALA A 15 10.22 1.78 -7.65
N PHE A 16 11.32 1.16 -8.08
CA PHE A 16 11.64 -0.20 -7.65
C PHE A 16 11.98 -0.26 -6.16
N ILE A 17 12.79 0.67 -5.67
CA ILE A 17 13.24 0.71 -4.27
C ILE A 17 12.07 0.98 -3.33
N THR A 18 11.22 1.98 -3.62
CA THR A 18 10.05 2.30 -2.78
C THR A 18 9.08 1.12 -2.69
N ASN A 19 8.83 0.45 -3.81
CA ASN A 19 7.98 -0.74 -3.82
C ASN A 19 8.61 -1.93 -3.10
N ARG A 20 9.94 -2.08 -3.16
CA ARG A 20 10.64 -3.16 -2.47
C ARG A 20 10.56 -3.02 -0.94
N ILE A 21 10.57 -1.79 -0.43
CA ILE A 21 10.35 -1.51 1.00
C ILE A 21 8.95 -1.98 1.43
N GLY A 22 7.93 -1.71 0.60
CA GLY A 22 6.58 -2.22 0.82
C GLY A 22 6.50 -3.75 0.76
N ASP A 23 7.13 -4.36 -0.24
CA ASP A 23 7.16 -5.81 -0.39
C ASP A 23 7.84 -6.49 0.82
N PHE A 24 8.85 -5.86 1.41
CA PHE A 24 9.49 -6.32 2.64
C PHE A 24 8.52 -6.30 3.83
N GLY A 25 7.77 -5.21 4.01
CA GLY A 25 6.71 -5.12 5.02
C GLY A 25 5.63 -6.19 4.81
N LEU A 26 5.17 -6.36 3.57
CA LEU A 26 4.18 -7.38 3.23
C LEU A 26 4.67 -8.79 3.62
N LEU A 27 5.91 -9.12 3.27
CA LEU A 27 6.51 -10.43 3.56
C LEU A 27 6.61 -10.68 5.07
N LEU A 28 7.01 -9.67 5.85
CA LEU A 28 7.02 -9.77 7.31
C LEU A 28 5.61 -9.98 7.88
N GLY A 29 4.60 -9.29 7.35
CA GLY A 29 3.21 -9.46 7.77
C GLY A 29 2.68 -10.88 7.49
N ILE A 30 2.97 -11.43 6.30
CA ILE A 30 2.58 -12.80 5.92
C ILE A 30 3.25 -13.83 6.80
N LEU A 31 4.57 -13.71 7.03
CA LEU A 31 5.31 -14.63 7.89
C LEU A 31 4.86 -14.55 9.35
N GLY A 32 4.58 -13.34 9.85
CA GLY A 32 4.07 -13.12 11.19
C GLY A 32 2.69 -13.76 11.41
N LEU A 33 1.77 -13.62 10.45
CA LEU A 33 0.48 -14.30 10.51
C LEU A 33 0.60 -15.81 10.40
N TYR A 34 1.46 -16.31 9.51
CA TYR A 34 1.69 -17.75 9.37
C TYR A 34 2.25 -18.36 10.67
N TRP A 35 3.10 -17.64 11.39
CA TRP A 35 3.61 -18.12 12.69
C TRP A 35 2.50 -18.27 13.73
N ILE A 36 1.42 -17.49 13.64
CA ILE A 36 0.27 -17.55 14.55
C ILE A 36 -0.73 -18.62 14.09
N THR A 37 -1.09 -18.65 12.81
CA THR A 37 -2.21 -19.46 12.30
C THR A 37 -1.77 -20.79 11.69
N GLY A 38 -0.53 -20.91 11.22
CA GLY A 38 -0.03 -22.08 10.51
C GLY A 38 -0.65 -22.31 9.13
N SER A 39 -1.51 -21.42 8.64
CA SER A 39 -2.22 -21.53 7.36
C SER A 39 -2.13 -20.25 6.54
N PHE A 40 -2.04 -20.41 5.21
CA PHE A 40 -2.13 -19.32 4.24
C PHE A 40 -3.55 -19.13 3.69
N GLU A 41 -4.47 -20.02 4.03
CA GLU A 41 -5.87 -19.91 3.60
C GLU A 41 -6.57 -18.78 4.36
N PHE A 42 -7.18 -17.85 3.62
CA PHE A 42 -7.81 -16.66 4.21
C PHE A 42 -8.90 -17.01 5.23
N ARG A 43 -9.68 -18.05 4.98
CA ARG A 43 -10.80 -18.46 5.85
C ARG A 43 -10.28 -18.92 7.21
N ASP A 44 -9.37 -19.88 7.18
CA ASP A 44 -8.74 -20.44 8.38
C ASP A 44 -7.99 -19.36 9.16
N LEU A 45 -7.30 -18.47 8.45
CA LEU A 45 -6.56 -17.36 9.06
C LEU A 45 -7.50 -16.46 9.88
N PHE A 46 -8.63 -16.03 9.31
CA PHE A 46 -9.57 -15.15 10.02
C PHE A 46 -10.24 -15.83 11.20
N GLU A 47 -10.60 -17.11 11.06
CA GLU A 47 -11.22 -17.89 12.14
C GLU A 47 -10.24 -18.11 13.31
N ILE A 48 -9.01 -18.51 13.03
CA ILE A 48 -7.99 -18.75 14.05
C ILE A 48 -7.61 -17.44 14.76
N VAL A 49 -7.41 -16.35 14.03
CA VAL A 49 -7.09 -15.05 14.62
C VAL A 49 -8.22 -14.57 15.55
N ASN A 50 -9.48 -14.70 15.13
CA ASN A 50 -10.63 -14.34 15.97
C ASN A 50 -10.69 -15.15 17.27
N ASN A 51 -10.50 -16.47 17.17
CA ASN A 51 -10.51 -17.35 18.33
C ASN A 51 -9.35 -17.03 19.29
N LEU A 52 -8.16 -16.73 18.77
CA LEU A 52 -6.99 -16.40 19.58
C LEU A 52 -7.11 -15.05 20.28
N ILE A 53 -7.73 -14.06 19.63
CA ILE A 53 -8.01 -12.76 20.24
C ILE A 53 -9.05 -12.91 21.35
N HIS A 54 -10.11 -13.69 21.13
CA HIS A 54 -11.15 -13.88 22.15
C HIS A 54 -10.64 -14.64 23.38
N ASN A 55 -9.77 -15.63 23.18
CA ASN A 55 -9.20 -16.43 24.25
C ASN A 55 -7.96 -15.79 24.91
N ASN A 56 -7.57 -14.56 24.52
CA ASN A 56 -6.33 -13.89 24.93
C ASN A 56 -5.06 -14.77 24.75
N GLY A 57 -5.08 -15.71 23.80
CA GLY A 57 -3.98 -16.66 23.58
C GLY A 57 -2.76 -16.03 22.92
N VAL A 58 -2.91 -14.87 22.28
CA VAL A 58 -1.84 -14.12 21.60
C VAL A 58 -1.85 -12.69 22.08
N ASN A 59 -0.66 -12.10 22.23
CA ASN A 59 -0.52 -10.69 22.54
C ASN A 59 -1.16 -9.83 21.44
N SER A 60 -2.17 -9.04 21.79
CA SER A 60 -2.89 -8.17 20.86
C SER A 60 -1.95 -7.20 20.13
N LEU A 61 -0.87 -6.77 20.77
CA LEU A 61 0.18 -5.94 20.18
C LEU A 61 0.95 -6.65 19.06
N PHE A 62 1.13 -7.96 19.15
CA PHE A 62 1.83 -8.71 18.11
C PHE A 62 0.97 -8.85 16.85
N VAL A 63 -0.33 -9.09 17.02
CA VAL A 63 -1.28 -9.18 15.90
C VAL A 63 -1.46 -7.81 15.22
N THR A 64 -1.55 -6.72 15.99
CA THR A 64 -1.61 -5.36 15.42
C THR A 64 -0.35 -5.03 14.63
N LEU A 65 0.83 -5.40 15.12
CA LEU A 65 2.09 -5.22 14.38
C LEU A 65 2.10 -6.01 13.06
N CYS A 66 1.71 -7.28 13.06
CA CYS A 66 1.61 -8.08 11.83
C CYS A 66 0.63 -7.46 10.83
N ALA A 67 -0.54 -7.02 11.29
CA ALA A 67 -1.54 -6.35 10.47
C ALA A 67 -1.01 -5.02 9.90
N SER A 68 -0.23 -4.26 10.68
CA SER A 68 0.40 -3.01 10.22
C SER A 68 1.43 -3.26 9.12
N PHE A 69 2.23 -4.33 9.23
CA PHE A 69 3.20 -4.69 8.19
C PHE A 69 2.53 -5.15 6.90
N LEU A 70 1.43 -5.89 6.96
CA LEU A 70 0.59 -6.16 5.78
C LEU A 70 0.11 -4.86 5.13
N PHE A 71 -0.35 -3.90 5.93
CA PHE A 71 -0.83 -2.62 5.42
C PHE A 71 0.29 -1.78 4.78
N VAL A 72 1.52 -1.82 5.29
CA VAL A 72 2.69 -1.17 4.65
C VAL A 72 2.89 -1.66 3.21
N GLY A 73 2.63 -2.94 2.94
CA GLY A 73 2.62 -3.48 1.57
C GLY A 73 1.58 -2.81 0.67
N ALA A 74 0.37 -2.60 1.19
CA ALA A 74 -0.67 -1.88 0.47
C ALA A 74 -0.28 -0.43 0.21
N ILE A 75 0.25 0.29 1.22
CA ILE A 75 0.67 1.69 1.14
C ILE A 75 1.66 1.91 -0.01
N ALA A 76 2.66 1.03 -0.16
CA ALA A 76 3.68 1.18 -1.19
C ALA A 76 3.09 1.07 -2.61
N LYS A 77 2.20 0.10 -2.84
CA LYS A 77 1.59 -0.16 -4.16
C LYS A 77 0.53 0.89 -4.52
N SER A 78 -0.23 1.38 -3.56
CA SER A 78 -1.21 2.46 -3.75
C SER A 78 -0.62 3.87 -3.69
N ALA A 79 0.70 3.99 -3.50
CA ALA A 79 1.41 5.27 -3.37
C ALA A 79 0.82 6.16 -2.25
N GLN A 80 0.43 5.55 -1.14
CA GLN A 80 -0.03 6.28 0.04
C GLN A 80 1.15 6.85 0.85
N PHE A 81 0.86 7.76 1.78
CA PHE A 81 1.84 8.32 2.68
C PHE A 81 2.37 7.21 3.59
N PRO A 82 3.69 7.05 3.76
CA PRO A 82 4.77 7.93 3.30
C PRO A 82 5.37 7.57 1.92
N LEU A 83 5.10 6.40 1.36
CA LEU A 83 5.77 5.83 0.17
C LEU A 83 5.19 6.31 -1.18
N HIS A 84 4.75 7.56 -1.27
CA HIS A 84 4.08 8.15 -2.44
C HIS A 84 5.02 8.68 -3.54
N ILE A 85 6.30 8.88 -3.20
CA ILE A 85 7.27 9.67 -3.99
C ILE A 85 7.55 9.08 -5.39
N TRP A 86 7.32 7.78 -5.58
CA TRP A 86 7.59 7.14 -6.86
C TRP A 86 6.55 7.42 -7.94
N LEU A 87 5.31 7.77 -7.56
CA LEU A 87 4.20 7.89 -8.49
C LEU A 87 4.33 9.08 -9.45
N PRO A 88 4.73 10.29 -9.01
CA PRO A 88 4.94 11.43 -9.91
C PRO A 88 6.10 11.18 -10.88
N ASP A 89 7.17 10.53 -10.43
CA ASP A 89 8.34 10.20 -11.25
C ASP A 89 8.05 9.10 -12.28
N ALA A 90 7.06 8.24 -12.02
CA ALA A 90 6.60 7.26 -12.99
C ALA A 90 6.03 7.90 -14.27
N MET A 91 5.70 9.21 -14.25
CA MET A 91 5.19 9.96 -15.39
C MET A 91 6.24 10.25 -16.48
N GLU A 92 7.52 10.00 -16.17
CA GLU A 92 8.61 9.99 -17.15
C GLU A 92 8.51 8.81 -18.13
N GLY A 93 7.67 7.81 -17.82
CA GLY A 93 7.33 6.72 -18.71
C GLY A 93 6.45 7.15 -19.90
N PRO A 94 6.26 6.25 -20.89
CA PRO A 94 5.37 6.51 -22.00
C PRO A 94 3.91 6.57 -21.52
N THR A 95 3.11 7.43 -22.15
CA THR A 95 1.73 7.72 -21.74
C THR A 95 0.79 6.52 -21.67
N PRO A 96 0.92 5.45 -22.50
CA PRO A 96 0.09 4.26 -22.34
C PRO A 96 0.42 3.47 -21.07
N ILE A 97 1.69 3.49 -20.63
CA ILE A 97 2.13 2.76 -19.43
C ILE A 97 1.66 3.49 -18.17
N SER A 98 1.73 4.83 -18.15
CA SER A 98 1.18 5.58 -17.02
C SER A 98 -0.32 5.30 -16.84
N ALA A 99 -1.10 5.29 -17.93
CA ALA A 99 -2.52 4.95 -17.87
C ALA A 99 -2.76 3.55 -17.28
N LEU A 100 -1.97 2.55 -17.69
CA LEU A 100 -2.09 1.18 -17.20
C LEU A 100 -1.68 1.02 -15.71
N ILE A 101 -0.67 1.74 -15.25
CA ILE A 101 -0.22 1.71 -13.85
C ILE A 101 -1.28 2.32 -12.92
N HIS A 102 -1.89 3.42 -13.34
CA HIS A 102 -2.92 4.12 -12.55
C HIS A 102 -4.27 3.40 -12.56
N ALA A 103 -4.66 2.78 -13.68
CA ALA A 103 -5.98 2.17 -13.81
C ALA A 103 -6.02 0.69 -13.41
N ALA A 104 -5.03 -0.11 -13.83
CA ALA A 104 -5.25 -1.55 -13.94
C ALA A 104 -4.40 -2.42 -13.01
N THR A 105 -3.20 -1.97 -12.58
CA THR A 105 -2.21 -2.90 -12.03
C THR A 105 -1.70 -2.56 -10.65
N MET A 106 -0.99 -1.45 -10.50
CA MET A 106 -0.20 -1.22 -9.29
C MET A 106 -1.07 -0.70 -8.14
N VAL A 107 -1.89 0.30 -8.45
CA VAL A 107 -2.79 0.93 -7.51
C VAL A 107 -3.92 0.00 -7.06
N ALA A 108 -4.55 -0.68 -8.01
CA ALA A 108 -5.65 -1.60 -7.75
C ALA A 108 -5.22 -2.77 -6.85
N ALA A 109 -3.97 -3.24 -6.98
CA ALA A 109 -3.43 -4.31 -6.13
C ALA A 109 -3.37 -3.91 -4.64
N GLY A 110 -3.05 -2.65 -4.33
CA GLY A 110 -3.02 -2.14 -2.96
C GLY A 110 -4.40 -2.17 -2.30
N ILE A 111 -5.41 -1.62 -2.98
CA ILE A 111 -6.80 -1.61 -2.50
C ILE A 111 -7.36 -3.03 -2.42
N PHE A 112 -7.10 -3.87 -3.42
CA PHE A 112 -7.53 -5.27 -3.43
C PHE A 112 -7.03 -6.02 -2.19
N LEU A 113 -5.76 -5.81 -1.81
CA LEU A 113 -5.20 -6.42 -0.61
C LEU A 113 -5.95 -5.97 0.63
N VAL A 114 -6.19 -4.66 0.78
CA VAL A 114 -6.93 -4.13 1.94
C VAL A 114 -8.36 -4.68 2.00
N ALA A 115 -9.06 -4.72 0.86
CA ALA A 115 -10.41 -5.28 0.77
C ALA A 115 -10.45 -6.78 1.11
N ARG A 116 -9.43 -7.54 0.72
CA ARG A 116 -9.36 -8.99 1.01
C ARG A 116 -9.10 -9.27 2.49
N PHE A 117 -8.29 -8.43 3.14
CA PHE A 117 -7.97 -8.55 4.58
C PHE A 117 -8.90 -7.75 5.50
N LEU A 118 -9.97 -7.16 4.96
CA LEU A 118 -10.96 -6.40 5.72
C LEU A 118 -11.54 -7.17 6.93
N PRO A 119 -11.86 -8.48 6.83
CA PRO A 119 -12.31 -9.25 8.00
C PRO A 119 -11.32 -9.28 9.16
N LEU A 120 -10.01 -9.25 8.87
CA LEU A 120 -8.96 -9.17 9.88
C LEU A 120 -8.88 -7.77 10.50
N PHE A 121 -8.96 -6.73 9.67
CA PHE A 121 -8.84 -5.34 10.13
C PHE A 121 -10.01 -4.89 11.00
N ILE A 122 -11.25 -5.34 10.75
CA ILE A 122 -12.41 -5.02 11.59
C ILE A 122 -12.20 -5.45 13.05
N VAL A 123 -11.57 -6.59 13.26
CA VAL A 123 -11.37 -7.19 14.58
C VAL A 123 -10.36 -6.38 15.41
N ILE A 124 -9.53 -5.59 14.74
CA ILE A 124 -8.43 -4.82 15.33
C ILE A 124 -8.73 -3.32 15.16
N PRO A 125 -9.44 -2.66 16.09
CA PRO A 125 -9.88 -1.26 15.90
C PRO A 125 -8.69 -0.30 15.69
N TYR A 126 -7.56 -0.56 16.32
CA TYR A 126 -6.35 0.26 16.16
C TYR A 126 -5.83 0.33 14.72
N ILE A 127 -5.88 -0.78 13.96
CA ILE A 127 -5.41 -0.77 12.57
C ILE A 127 -6.38 -0.02 11.67
N MET A 128 -7.68 -0.11 11.93
CA MET A 128 -8.70 0.65 11.21
C MET A 128 -8.49 2.16 11.35
N HIS A 129 -8.24 2.64 12.57
CA HIS A 129 -7.91 4.06 12.80
C HIS A 129 -6.63 4.48 12.07
N PHE A 130 -5.61 3.62 12.07
CA PHE A 130 -4.35 3.87 11.37
C PHE A 130 -4.55 3.98 9.84
N ILE A 131 -5.30 3.06 9.25
CA ILE A 131 -5.67 3.09 7.82
C ILE A 131 -6.42 4.39 7.48
N SER A 132 -7.42 4.76 8.30
CA SER A 132 -8.18 6.00 8.07
C SER A 132 -7.30 7.26 8.18
N LEU A 133 -6.36 7.28 9.13
CA LEU A 133 -5.47 8.41 9.34
C LEU A 133 -4.53 8.61 8.14
N ILE A 134 -3.97 7.51 7.62
CA ILE A 134 -3.13 7.56 6.42
C ILE A 134 -3.95 8.01 5.21
N GLY A 135 -5.17 7.51 5.04
CA GLY A 135 -6.08 7.95 3.98
C GLY A 135 -6.40 9.45 4.03
N ILE A 136 -6.65 10.00 5.21
CA ILE A 136 -6.91 11.45 5.36
C ILE A 136 -5.67 12.26 4.94
N ILE A 137 -4.49 11.83 5.38
CA ILE A 137 -3.23 12.50 5.04
C ILE A 137 -2.97 12.42 3.53
N THR A 138 -3.22 11.29 2.88
CA THR A 138 -2.97 11.12 1.44
C THR A 138 -3.90 11.95 0.59
N VAL A 139 -5.18 12.03 0.95
CA VAL A 139 -6.17 12.88 0.28
C VAL A 139 -5.70 14.34 0.33
N LEU A 140 -5.35 14.83 1.52
CA LEU A 140 -4.96 16.23 1.71
C LEU A 140 -3.65 16.57 0.98
N LEU A 141 -2.62 15.72 1.13
CA LEU A 141 -1.33 15.92 0.45
C LEU A 141 -1.46 15.80 -1.07
N GLY A 142 -2.18 14.79 -1.57
CA GLY A 142 -2.39 14.59 -3.01
C GLY A 142 -3.14 15.76 -3.64
N ALA A 143 -4.22 16.24 -3.00
CA ALA A 143 -5.01 17.35 -3.51
C ALA A 143 -4.22 18.67 -3.55
N THR A 144 -3.48 18.99 -2.48
CA THR A 144 -2.67 20.21 -2.41
C THR A 144 -1.51 20.21 -3.42
N LEU A 145 -0.82 19.07 -3.56
CA LEU A 145 0.27 18.93 -4.54
C LEU A 145 -0.22 18.96 -5.98
N ALA A 146 -1.41 18.41 -6.27
CA ALA A 146 -2.00 18.43 -7.62
C ALA A 146 -2.25 19.86 -8.13
N LEU A 147 -2.69 20.78 -7.25
CA LEU A 147 -2.94 22.19 -7.57
C LEU A 147 -1.65 22.96 -7.88
N ALA A 148 -0.53 22.57 -7.27
CA ALA A 148 0.75 23.25 -7.43
C ALA A 148 1.53 22.81 -8.70
N GLN A 149 1.11 21.74 -9.37
CA GLN A 149 1.85 21.22 -10.54
C GLN A 149 1.50 21.90 -11.85
N GLN A 150 2.53 22.21 -12.64
CA GLN A 150 2.41 22.74 -14.00
C GLN A 150 2.32 21.62 -15.06
N ASP A 151 2.84 20.42 -14.76
CA ASP A 151 2.82 19.27 -15.66
C ASP A 151 1.51 18.48 -15.54
N ILE A 152 0.76 18.36 -16.64
CA ILE A 152 -0.54 17.64 -16.69
C ILE A 152 -0.41 16.21 -16.18
N LYS A 153 0.62 15.47 -16.59
CA LYS A 153 0.81 14.07 -16.17
C LYS A 153 1.05 13.95 -14.67
N ARG A 154 1.84 14.86 -14.09
CA ARG A 154 2.14 14.84 -12.65
C ARG A 154 0.94 15.29 -11.83
N SER A 155 0.18 16.27 -12.32
CA SER A 155 -1.09 16.67 -11.71
C SER A 155 -2.09 15.49 -11.68
N LEU A 156 -2.21 14.73 -12.78
CA LEU A 156 -3.02 13.51 -12.82
C LEU A 156 -2.51 12.41 -11.88
N ALA A 157 -1.18 12.25 -11.75
CA ALA A 157 -0.63 11.30 -10.80
C ALA A 157 -1.01 11.66 -9.34
N TYR A 158 -0.88 12.94 -8.96
CA TYR A 158 -1.31 13.40 -7.63
C TYR A 158 -2.83 13.34 -7.43
N SER A 159 -3.64 13.57 -8.48
CA SER A 159 -5.08 13.37 -8.37
C SER A 159 -5.41 11.90 -8.12
N THR A 160 -4.73 10.96 -8.78
CA THR A 160 -4.93 9.52 -8.47
C THR A 160 -4.52 9.22 -7.04
N MET A 161 -3.38 9.69 -6.55
CA MET A 161 -2.96 9.52 -5.15
C MET A 161 -4.04 10.01 -4.15
N SER A 162 -4.70 11.13 -4.45
CA SER A 162 -5.74 11.68 -3.58
C SER A 162 -7.06 10.91 -3.61
N GLN A 163 -7.33 10.15 -4.68
CA GLN A 163 -8.57 9.39 -4.85
C GLN A 163 -8.48 7.95 -4.31
N LEU A 164 -7.30 7.56 -3.82
CA LEU A 164 -6.98 6.21 -3.32
C LEU A 164 -6.87 6.18 -1.80
#